data_AF-A0A5D4XS35-F1
#
_entry.id   AF-A0A5D4XS35-F1
#
_cell.length_a   1.000
_cell.length_b   1.000
_cell.length_c   1.000
_cell.angle_alpha   90.00
_cell.angle_beta   90.00
_cell.angle_gamma   90.00
#
_symmetry.space_group_name_H-M   'P 1'
#
loop_
_entity.id
_entity.type
_entity.pdbx_description
1 polymer ?
#
loop_
_entity_poly.entity_id
_entity_poly.type
_entity_poly.pdbx_seq_one_letter_code
_entity_poly.pdbx_strand_id
1 'polypeptide(L)'
;MSLTTPSAEQLRDAAGRLVSALAAHDDPEYRLAVLKRLSRRLGEDHYPMFLRLLGVVAESDDHAAKRLLADTVATALRRADLPGGALSSWGATRLPDDVTGLSVGTLSGHFFGASPRRMLGPVEYLLVWHLQRTQRTSLGVDTFRQQLALMVDLLNHSEEARALYPQKLAADAQNELEGAYTRATRERLAAIARAWRAGEPPQAVAQAAIDAGHADLPPGWVVRDL
;
A
#
# COMPACT_ATOMS: atom_id res chain seq x y z
N MET A 1 -12.65 -10.51 -18.75
CA MET A 1 -13.10 -9.17 -19.17
C MET A 1 -11.90 -8.24 -19.09
N SER A 2 -11.44 -7.73 -20.23
CA SER A 2 -10.33 -6.76 -20.25
C SER A 2 -10.85 -5.44 -19.70
N LEU A 3 -10.41 -5.04 -18.50
CA LEU A 3 -10.80 -3.76 -17.92
C LEU A 3 -10.03 -2.66 -18.66
N THR A 4 -10.75 -1.89 -19.47
CA THR A 4 -10.21 -0.68 -20.10
C THR A 4 -9.68 0.24 -19.01
N THR A 5 -8.41 0.64 -19.10
CA THR A 5 -7.81 1.60 -18.17
C THR A 5 -8.62 2.90 -18.21
N PRO A 6 -9.14 3.40 -17.07
CA PRO A 6 -9.96 4.61 -17.06
C PRO A 6 -9.13 5.83 -17.51
N SER A 7 -9.79 6.74 -18.21
CA SER A 7 -9.19 8.01 -18.63
C SER A 7 -8.88 8.90 -17.41
N ALA A 8 -7.99 9.89 -17.61
CA ALA A 8 -7.66 10.85 -16.56
C ALA A 8 -8.90 11.65 -16.08
N GLU A 9 -9.80 11.99 -17.00
CA GLU A 9 -11.05 12.69 -16.68
C GLU A 9 -11.98 11.81 -15.84
N GLN A 10 -12.17 10.54 -16.21
CA GLN A 10 -12.98 9.59 -15.45
C GLN A 10 -12.46 9.41 -14.01
N LEU A 11 -11.14 9.43 -13.83
CA LEU A 11 -10.52 9.34 -12.49
C LEU A 11 -10.72 10.60 -11.67
N ARG A 12 -10.62 11.78 -12.28
CA ARG A 12 -10.92 13.06 -11.62
C ARG A 12 -12.38 13.13 -11.19
N ASP A 13 -13.30 12.75 -12.06
CA ASP A 13 -14.73 12.69 -11.73
C ASP A 13 -15.02 11.71 -10.60
N ALA A 14 -14.39 10.53 -10.62
CA ALA A 14 -14.54 9.54 -9.57
C ALA A 14 -13.98 10.02 -8.22
N ALA A 15 -12.81 10.68 -8.23
CA ALA A 15 -12.22 11.29 -7.04
C ALA A 15 -13.10 12.41 -6.50
N GLY A 16 -13.63 13.29 -7.36
CA GLY A 16 -14.57 14.35 -6.97
C GLY A 16 -15.82 13.78 -6.31
N ARG A 17 -16.43 12.74 -6.89
CA ARG A 17 -17.58 12.05 -6.30
C ARG A 17 -17.28 11.41 -4.94
N LEU A 18 -16.09 10.83 -4.77
CA LEU A 18 -15.65 10.29 -3.48
C LEU A 18 -15.59 11.41 -2.44
N VAL A 19 -14.92 12.52 -2.76
CA VAL A 19 -14.79 13.67 -1.85
C VAL A 19 -16.17 14.24 -1.51
N SER A 20 -17.04 14.44 -2.50
CA SER A 20 -18.42 14.92 -2.26
C SER A 20 -19.21 13.95 -1.37
N ALA A 21 -19.06 12.64 -1.57
CA ALA A 21 -19.72 11.64 -0.73
C ALA A 21 -19.19 11.67 0.71
N LEU A 22 -17.89 11.88 0.93
CA LEU A 22 -17.33 12.03 2.28
C LEU A 22 -17.78 13.34 2.94
N ALA A 23 -17.85 14.43 2.16
CA ALA A 23 -18.20 15.76 2.65
C ALA A 23 -19.69 15.88 3.00
N ALA A 24 -20.56 15.07 2.37
CA ALA A 24 -21.99 15.04 2.62
C ALA A 24 -22.40 14.50 4.01
N HIS A 25 -21.45 13.93 4.76
CA HIS A 25 -21.70 13.36 6.08
C HIS A 25 -20.72 13.92 7.09
N ASP A 26 -21.17 14.30 8.29
CA ASP A 26 -20.30 14.81 9.35
C ASP A 26 -19.71 13.73 10.25
N ASP A 27 -20.35 12.55 10.30
CA ASP A 27 -19.92 11.42 11.12
C ASP A 27 -18.62 10.78 10.57
N PRO A 28 -17.50 10.81 11.33
CA PRO A 28 -16.24 10.18 10.94
C PRO A 28 -16.36 8.67 10.68
N GLU A 29 -17.19 7.95 11.44
CA GLU A 29 -17.37 6.51 11.28
C GLU A 29 -18.13 6.19 9.97
N TYR A 30 -19.11 7.02 9.62
CA TYR A 30 -19.80 6.91 8.35
C TYR A 30 -18.85 7.17 7.16
N ARG A 31 -18.02 8.23 7.24
CA ARG A 31 -16.99 8.53 6.23
C ARG A 31 -16.04 7.33 6.04
N LEU A 32 -15.60 6.72 7.13
CA LEU A 32 -14.79 5.50 7.09
C LEU A 32 -15.53 4.36 6.41
N ALA A 33 -16.81 4.13 6.73
CA ALA A 33 -17.62 3.09 6.11
C ALA A 33 -17.75 3.28 4.59
N VAL A 34 -17.90 4.52 4.11
CA VAL A 34 -17.91 4.88 2.68
C VAL A 34 -16.57 4.50 2.04
N LEU A 35 -15.45 4.91 2.64
CA LEU A 35 -14.11 4.63 2.12
C LEU A 35 -13.83 3.12 2.04
N LYS A 36 -14.17 2.37 3.10
CA LYS A 36 -14.06 0.90 3.12
C LYS A 36 -14.98 0.23 2.10
N ARG A 37 -16.19 0.76 1.90
CA ARG A 37 -17.11 0.25 0.88
C ARG A 37 -16.55 0.45 -0.52
N LEU A 38 -15.92 1.59 -0.80
CA LEU A 38 -15.26 1.84 -2.08
C LEU A 38 -14.14 0.81 -2.33
N SER A 39 -13.20 0.67 -1.39
CA SER A 39 -12.10 -0.30 -1.50
C SER A 39 -12.63 -1.73 -1.75
N ARG A 40 -13.63 -2.18 -0.98
CA ARG A 40 -14.24 -3.50 -1.15
C ARG A 40 -14.97 -3.67 -2.49
N ARG A 41 -15.65 -2.63 -3.00
CA ARG A 41 -16.37 -2.68 -4.28
C ARG A 41 -15.44 -2.77 -5.49
N LEU A 42 -14.26 -2.16 -5.40
CA LEU A 42 -13.21 -2.32 -6.41
C LEU A 42 -12.68 -3.77 -6.40
N GLY A 43 -12.73 -4.42 -5.24
CA GLY A 43 -12.25 -5.78 -5.04
C GLY A 43 -10.76 -5.81 -4.73
N GLU A 44 -10.32 -6.90 -4.12
CA GLU A 44 -8.93 -7.08 -3.66
C GLU A 44 -7.91 -6.88 -4.78
N ASP A 45 -8.27 -7.33 -5.99
CA ASP A 45 -7.39 -7.22 -7.15
C ASP A 45 -7.21 -5.77 -7.63
N HIS A 46 -8.15 -4.86 -7.35
CA HIS A 46 -8.11 -3.49 -7.88
C HIS A 46 -7.73 -2.45 -6.82
N TYR A 47 -7.08 -2.87 -5.74
CA TYR A 47 -6.52 -1.94 -4.76
C TYR A 47 -5.57 -0.88 -5.37
N PRO A 48 -4.78 -1.16 -6.44
CA PRO A 48 -4.05 -0.11 -7.15
C PRO A 48 -4.94 1.01 -7.71
N MET A 49 -6.17 0.68 -8.13
CA MET A 49 -7.14 1.67 -8.58
C MET A 49 -7.63 2.54 -7.42
N PHE A 50 -7.82 1.93 -6.24
CA PHE A 50 -8.11 2.67 -5.01
C PHE A 50 -6.97 3.65 -4.69
N LEU A 51 -5.71 3.20 -4.71
CA LEU A 51 -4.54 4.07 -4.49
C LEU A 51 -4.47 5.20 -5.52
N ARG A 52 -4.78 4.91 -6.79
CA ARG A 52 -4.82 5.93 -7.85
C ARG A 52 -5.88 6.99 -7.58
N LEU A 53 -7.06 6.62 -7.07
CA LEU A 53 -8.09 7.59 -6.66
C LEU A 53 -7.61 8.48 -5.51
N LEU A 54 -6.94 7.92 -4.51
CA LEU A 54 -6.34 8.72 -3.43
C LEU A 54 -5.24 9.64 -3.97
N GLY A 55 -4.42 9.15 -4.90
CA GLY A 55 -3.37 9.93 -5.58
C GLY A 55 -3.93 11.14 -6.34
N VAL A 56 -5.08 10.99 -7.03
CA VAL A 56 -5.74 12.12 -7.70
C VAL A 56 -6.17 13.20 -6.70
N VAL A 57 -6.67 12.82 -5.53
CA VAL A 57 -6.99 13.79 -4.46
C VAL A 57 -5.70 14.42 -3.92
N ALA A 58 -4.65 13.64 -3.71
CA ALA A 58 -3.36 14.11 -3.23
C ALA A 58 -2.71 15.13 -4.18
N GLU A 59 -2.87 14.97 -5.49
CA GLU A 59 -2.35 15.87 -6.52
C GLU A 59 -3.21 17.13 -6.72
N SER A 60 -4.44 17.18 -6.20
CA SER A 60 -5.32 18.33 -6.36
C SER A 60 -4.86 19.54 -5.53
N ASP A 61 -5.34 20.74 -5.86
CA ASP A 61 -5.11 21.95 -5.04
C ASP A 61 -6.18 22.11 -3.92
N ASP A 62 -7.09 21.13 -3.78
CA ASP A 62 -8.16 21.17 -2.78
C ASP A 62 -7.66 20.66 -1.42
N HIS A 63 -7.13 21.58 -0.61
CA HIS A 63 -6.66 21.27 0.74
C HIS A 63 -7.78 20.76 1.67
N ALA A 64 -9.04 21.17 1.45
CA ALA A 64 -10.15 20.69 2.26
C ALA A 64 -10.45 19.22 1.95
N ALA A 65 -10.43 18.83 0.67
CA ALA A 65 -10.54 17.44 0.24
C ALA A 65 -9.41 16.56 0.78
N LYS A 66 -8.16 17.04 0.70
CA LYS A 66 -7.00 16.32 1.25
C LYS A 66 -7.15 16.07 2.74
N ARG A 67 -7.48 17.11 3.51
CA ARG A 67 -7.70 17.01 4.96
C ARG A 67 -8.85 16.06 5.30
N LEU A 68 -9.99 16.17 4.61
CA LEU A 68 -11.14 15.29 4.82
C LEU A 68 -10.78 13.82 4.63
N LEU A 69 -10.02 13.51 3.58
CA LEU A 69 -9.57 12.16 3.31
C LEU A 69 -8.54 11.69 4.36
N ALA A 70 -7.59 12.54 4.72
CA ALA A 70 -6.58 12.25 5.74
C ALA A 70 -7.21 12.00 7.12
N ASP A 71 -8.20 12.79 7.54
CA ASP A 71 -8.96 12.59 8.79
C ASP A 71 -9.78 11.30 8.77
N THR A 72 -10.29 10.93 7.60
CA THR A 72 -10.97 9.62 7.42
C THR A 72 -9.98 8.46 7.61
N VAL A 73 -8.75 8.60 7.10
CA VAL A 73 -7.68 7.62 7.34
C VAL A 73 -7.23 7.61 8.81
N ALA A 74 -7.16 8.77 9.47
CA ALA A 74 -6.89 8.85 10.91
C ALA A 74 -7.92 8.06 11.74
N THR A 75 -9.20 8.18 11.37
CA THR A 75 -10.28 7.39 11.98
C THR A 75 -10.06 5.89 11.80
N ALA A 76 -9.64 5.47 10.60
CA ALA A 76 -9.30 4.07 10.32
C ALA A 76 -8.10 3.59 11.16
N LEU A 77 -7.08 4.42 11.33
CA LEU A 77 -5.89 4.12 12.16
C LEU A 77 -6.27 3.91 13.63
N ARG A 78 -7.12 4.79 14.21
CA ARG A 78 -7.63 4.63 15.58
C ARG A 78 -8.37 3.31 15.80
N ARG A 79 -9.07 2.83 14.76
CA ARG A 79 -9.83 1.57 14.79
C ARG A 79 -8.98 0.35 14.46
N ALA A 80 -7.71 0.53 14.11
CA ALA A 80 -6.84 -0.50 13.53
C ALA A 80 -7.50 -1.22 12.34
N ASP A 81 -8.26 -0.48 11.52
CA ASP A 81 -9.18 -1.00 10.51
C ASP A 81 -9.07 -0.18 9.20
N LEU A 82 -7.84 -0.08 8.71
CA LEU A 82 -7.53 0.59 7.45
C LEU A 82 -8.22 -0.12 6.26
N PRO A 83 -8.67 0.64 5.24
CA PRO A 83 -9.06 0.03 3.98
C PRO A 83 -7.80 -0.59 3.37
N GLY A 84 -7.70 -1.92 3.41
CA GLY A 84 -6.52 -2.59 2.92
C GLY A 84 -6.74 -3.33 1.60
N GLY A 85 -5.64 -3.63 0.93
CA GLY A 85 -5.60 -4.47 -0.27
C GLY A 85 -4.90 -5.78 0.05
N ALA A 86 -5.36 -6.88 -0.54
CA ALA A 86 -4.61 -8.13 -0.47
C ALA A 86 -3.48 -8.10 -1.50
N LEU A 87 -2.26 -8.39 -1.06
CA LEU A 87 -1.21 -8.90 -1.94
C LEU A 87 -0.99 -10.36 -1.56
N SER A 88 -0.85 -11.22 -2.57
CA SER A 88 -0.51 -12.63 -2.35
C SER A 88 0.77 -12.71 -1.52
N SER A 89 0.69 -13.42 -0.40
CA SER A 89 1.81 -13.74 0.45
C SER A 89 2.90 -14.50 -0.32
N TRP A 90 4.15 -14.23 0.04
CA TRP A 90 5.34 -14.85 -0.54
C TRP A 90 5.18 -16.38 -0.58
N GLY A 91 5.28 -16.97 -1.78
CA GLY A 91 5.12 -18.41 -2.00
C GLY A 91 3.80 -18.85 -2.64
N ALA A 92 2.80 -17.98 -2.77
CA ALA A 92 1.56 -18.28 -3.51
C ALA A 92 1.70 -18.09 -5.03
N THR A 93 2.92 -18.15 -5.57
CA THR A 93 3.15 -18.25 -7.02
C THR A 93 2.53 -19.57 -7.45
N ARG A 94 1.34 -19.54 -8.06
CA ARG A 94 0.84 -20.68 -8.82
C ARG A 94 1.91 -21.00 -9.85
N LEU A 95 2.56 -22.15 -9.69
CA LEU A 95 3.38 -22.75 -10.73
C LEU A 95 2.49 -22.85 -11.98
N PRO A 96 2.96 -22.43 -13.16
CA PRO A 96 2.23 -22.64 -14.39
C PRO A 96 1.97 -24.14 -14.59
N ASP A 97 0.74 -24.51 -14.91
CA ASP A 97 0.24 -25.88 -15.11
C ASP A 97 0.84 -26.59 -16.37
N ASP A 98 1.98 -26.12 -16.91
CA ASP A 98 2.49 -26.56 -18.22
C ASP A 98 3.78 -27.40 -18.16
N VAL A 99 4.02 -28.15 -17.08
CA VAL A 99 5.12 -29.13 -17.06
C VAL A 99 4.65 -30.50 -16.53
N THR A 100 4.29 -31.35 -17.50
CA THR A 100 4.38 -32.82 -17.45
C THR A 100 3.53 -33.58 -16.42
N GLY A 101 2.37 -34.07 -16.86
CA GLY A 101 2.13 -35.51 -17.00
C GLY A 101 2.36 -36.47 -15.81
N LEU A 102 2.10 -36.06 -14.56
CA LEU A 102 2.02 -36.99 -13.44
C LEU A 102 0.72 -36.79 -12.65
N SER A 103 -0.06 -37.86 -12.59
CA SER A 103 -1.39 -37.90 -12.02
C SER A 103 -1.44 -37.42 -10.57
N VAL A 104 -2.39 -36.52 -10.35
CA VAL A 104 -3.01 -36.15 -9.08
C VAL A 104 -3.44 -37.42 -8.34
N GLY A 105 -2.78 -37.71 -7.22
CA GLY A 105 -3.17 -38.82 -6.36
C GLY A 105 -2.24 -39.03 -5.17
N THR A 106 -2.71 -38.61 -3.99
CA THR A 106 -2.40 -39.22 -2.69
C THR A 106 -0.96 -39.15 -2.15
N LEU A 107 -0.42 -37.95 -1.94
CA LEU A 107 0.49 -37.73 -0.80
C LEU A 107 0.01 -36.54 0.04
N SER A 108 -0.48 -36.89 1.21
CA SER A 108 -0.94 -36.06 2.30
C SER A 108 0.11 -35.02 2.71
N GLY A 109 -0.14 -33.76 2.40
CA GLY A 109 0.75 -32.65 2.77
C GLY A 109 -0.04 -31.37 3.05
N HIS A 110 -0.95 -31.42 4.02
CA HIS A 110 -1.58 -30.24 4.64
C HIS A 110 -0.57 -29.37 5.45
N PHE A 111 0.60 -29.03 4.89
CA PHE A 111 1.70 -28.38 5.63
C PHE A 111 2.46 -27.28 4.86
N PHE A 112 1.80 -26.56 3.95
CA PHE A 112 2.18 -25.17 3.68
C PHE A 112 0.95 -24.31 3.94
N GLY A 113 0.90 -23.76 5.16
CA GLY A 113 -0.19 -22.94 5.63
C GLY A 113 -0.56 -21.92 4.57
N ALA A 114 -1.86 -21.88 4.23
CA ALA A 114 -2.44 -20.78 3.49
C ALA A 114 -2.13 -19.51 4.29
N SER A 115 -1.01 -18.85 3.97
CA SER A 115 -0.56 -17.67 4.67
C SER A 115 -1.69 -16.66 4.61
N PRO A 116 -2.21 -16.18 5.76
CA PRO A 116 -3.37 -15.31 5.78
C PRO A 116 -3.18 -14.17 4.78
N ARG A 117 -4.12 -14.01 3.84
CA ARG A 117 -4.16 -12.85 2.94
C ARG A 117 -4.40 -11.62 3.81
N ARG A 118 -3.32 -11.00 4.28
CA ARG A 118 -3.42 -9.84 5.16
C ARG A 118 -3.70 -8.60 4.34
N MET A 119 -4.63 -7.80 4.84
CA MET A 119 -4.98 -6.53 4.22
C MET A 119 -3.87 -5.52 4.52
N LEU A 120 -3.19 -5.05 3.48
CA LEU A 120 -2.14 -4.04 3.59
C LEU A 120 -2.75 -2.65 3.45
N GLY A 121 -2.38 -1.74 4.36
CA GLY A 121 -2.72 -0.32 4.23
C GLY A 121 -2.06 0.32 3.01
N PRO A 122 -2.43 1.57 2.66
CA PRO A 122 -1.91 2.24 1.45
C PRO A 122 -0.38 2.27 1.33
N VAL A 123 0.33 2.65 2.39
CA VAL A 123 1.80 2.77 2.38
C VAL A 123 2.47 1.39 2.32
N GLU A 124 1.98 0.44 3.11
CA GLU A 124 2.47 -0.92 3.17
C GLU A 124 2.28 -1.63 1.82
N TYR A 125 1.13 -1.42 1.18
CA TYR A 125 0.83 -1.97 -0.13
C TYR A 125 1.80 -1.44 -1.19
N LEU A 126 2.07 -0.13 -1.22
CA LEU A 126 3.03 0.46 -2.17
C LEU A 126 4.42 -0.14 -1.99
N LEU A 127 4.89 -0.29 -0.74
CA LEU A 127 6.19 -0.87 -0.45
C LEU A 127 6.27 -2.34 -0.85
N VAL A 128 5.26 -3.14 -0.46
CA VAL A 128 5.22 -4.57 -0.80
C VAL A 128 5.11 -4.76 -2.31
N TRP A 129 4.32 -3.95 -3.02
CA TRP A 129 4.22 -4.00 -4.48
C TRP A 129 5.55 -3.62 -5.15
N HIS A 130 6.27 -2.63 -4.64
CA HIS A 130 7.61 -2.28 -5.14
C HIS A 130 8.63 -3.41 -4.96
N LEU A 131 8.59 -4.11 -3.81
CA LEU A 131 9.55 -5.17 -3.48
C LEU A 131 9.20 -6.53 -4.10
N GLN A 132 7.91 -6.81 -4.33
CA GLN A 132 7.48 -8.10 -4.86
C GLN A 132 7.49 -8.12 -6.39
N ARG A 133 8.14 -9.15 -6.94
CA ARG A 133 7.89 -9.60 -8.31
C ARG A 133 6.57 -10.40 -8.33
N THR A 134 5.44 -9.71 -8.19
CA THR A 134 4.12 -10.33 -8.38
C THR A 134 3.86 -10.64 -9.86
N GLN A 135 2.75 -11.31 -10.18
CA GLN A 135 2.28 -11.47 -11.58
C GLN A 135 1.90 -10.13 -12.26
N ARG A 136 1.98 -9.01 -11.53
CA ARG A 136 1.76 -7.66 -12.06
C ARG A 136 3.10 -7.01 -12.37
N THR A 137 3.10 -6.08 -13.31
CA THR A 137 4.27 -5.22 -13.57
C THR A 137 4.74 -4.61 -12.25
N SER A 138 6.03 -4.80 -11.94
CA SER A 138 6.65 -4.26 -10.74
C SER A 138 6.56 -2.73 -10.75
N LEU A 139 6.36 -2.15 -9.58
CA LEU A 139 6.38 -0.70 -9.42
C LEU A 139 7.85 -0.23 -9.47
N GLY A 140 8.23 0.43 -10.56
CA GLY A 140 9.57 1.00 -10.73
C GLY A 140 9.94 1.96 -9.60
N VAL A 141 11.24 2.08 -9.33
CA VAL A 141 11.77 2.86 -8.19
C VAL A 141 11.26 4.30 -8.17
N ASP A 142 11.22 4.97 -9.33
CA ASP A 142 10.77 6.36 -9.44
C ASP A 142 9.27 6.49 -9.18
N THR A 143 8.46 5.60 -9.75
CA THR A 143 7.00 5.58 -9.53
C THR A 143 6.67 5.29 -8.07
N PHE A 144 7.37 4.32 -7.45
CA PHE A 144 7.23 4.05 -6.03
C PHE A 144 7.58 5.28 -5.19
N ARG A 145 8.73 5.92 -5.44
CA ARG A 145 9.15 7.12 -4.70
C ARG A 145 8.12 8.24 -4.82
N GLN A 146 7.61 8.50 -6.02
CA GLN A 146 6.59 9.52 -6.26
C GLN A 146 5.28 9.21 -5.54
N GLN A 147 4.75 7.99 -5.70
CA GLN A 147 3.47 7.60 -5.11
C GLN A 147 3.53 7.55 -3.58
N LEU A 148 4.65 7.11 -3.01
CA LEU A 148 4.86 7.14 -1.56
C LEU A 148 4.92 8.57 -1.04
N ALA A 149 5.64 9.47 -1.72
CA ALA A 149 5.69 10.88 -1.33
C ALA A 149 4.30 11.54 -1.39
N LEU A 150 3.52 11.29 -2.44
CA LEU A 150 2.14 11.79 -2.55
C LEU A 150 1.24 11.26 -1.43
N MET A 151 1.37 9.98 -1.09
CA MET A 151 0.59 9.38 0.00
C MET A 151 0.95 9.99 1.35
N VAL A 152 2.24 10.19 1.63
CA VAL A 152 2.71 10.84 2.86
C VAL A 152 2.24 12.29 2.93
N ASP A 153 2.32 13.03 1.83
CA ASP A 153 1.84 14.42 1.76
C ASP A 153 0.34 14.52 2.04
N LEU A 154 -0.47 13.66 1.41
CA LEU A 154 -1.90 13.57 1.68
C LEU A 154 -2.17 13.32 3.16
N LEU A 155 -1.52 12.33 3.75
CA LEU A 155 -1.75 11.95 5.15
C LEU A 155 -1.26 13.01 6.13
N ASN A 156 -0.28 13.83 5.76
CA ASN A 156 0.19 14.96 6.56
C ASN A 156 -0.84 16.10 6.69
N HIS A 157 -1.91 16.12 5.88
CA HIS A 157 -3.00 17.07 6.04
C HIS A 157 -3.89 16.79 7.26
N SER A 158 -3.69 15.66 7.96
CA SER A 158 -4.28 15.36 9.26
C SER A 158 -3.18 15.16 10.29
N GLU A 159 -3.19 15.99 11.34
CA GLU A 159 -2.24 15.89 12.46
C GLU A 159 -2.26 14.50 13.10
N GLU A 160 -3.44 13.91 13.18
CA GLU A 160 -3.62 12.61 13.79
C GLU A 160 -3.13 11.48 12.88
N ALA A 161 -3.41 11.53 11.57
CA ALA A 161 -2.85 10.54 10.64
C ALA A 161 -1.31 10.63 10.62
N ARG A 162 -0.76 11.85 10.59
CA ARG A 162 0.68 12.12 10.67
C ARG A 162 1.31 11.52 11.93
N ALA A 163 0.61 11.55 13.07
CA ALA A 163 1.10 10.96 14.30
C ALA A 163 0.97 9.43 14.33
N LEU A 164 -0.18 8.88 13.93
CA LEU A 164 -0.52 7.46 14.09
C LEU A 164 0.09 6.54 13.02
N TYR A 165 0.15 6.99 11.76
CA TYR A 165 0.59 6.12 10.66
C TYR A 165 2.06 5.68 10.84
N PRO A 166 3.02 6.56 11.17
CA PRO A 166 4.41 6.14 11.40
C PRO A 166 4.55 5.18 12.58
N GLN A 167 3.71 5.32 13.63
CA GLN A 167 3.71 4.41 14.77
C GLN A 167 3.26 3.02 14.35
N LYS A 168 2.19 2.93 13.54
CA LYS A 168 1.74 1.68 12.93
C LYS A 168 2.87 1.02 12.12
N LEU A 169 3.54 1.77 11.24
CA LEU A 169 4.65 1.25 10.42
C LEU A 169 5.81 0.75 11.28
N ALA A 170 6.14 1.43 12.38
CA ALA A 170 7.16 1.00 13.31
C ALA A 170 6.78 -0.31 14.03
N ALA A 171 5.51 -0.45 14.44
CA ALA A 171 5.00 -1.67 15.05
C ALA A 171 5.02 -2.85 14.07
N ASP A 172 4.56 -2.62 12.83
CA ASP A 172 4.62 -3.60 11.74
C ASP A 172 6.06 -4.06 11.44
N ALA A 173 7.03 -3.15 11.53
CA ALA A 173 8.45 -3.47 11.29
C ALA A 173 9.10 -4.28 12.44
N GLN A 174 8.61 -4.15 13.67
CA GLN A 174 9.11 -4.88 14.84
C GLN A 174 8.46 -6.26 15.02
N ASN A 175 7.29 -6.48 14.42
CA ASN A 175 6.54 -7.71 14.58
C ASN A 175 7.14 -8.85 13.72
N GLU A 176 8.09 -9.57 14.28
CA GLU A 176 8.75 -10.72 13.63
C GLU A 176 7.90 -12.00 13.66
N LEU A 177 6.98 -12.09 14.62
CA LEU A 177 6.23 -13.32 14.95
C LEU A 177 5.24 -13.75 13.87
N GLU A 178 4.90 -12.87 12.94
CA GLU A 178 3.82 -13.13 11.98
C GLU A 178 4.29 -13.52 10.57
N GLY A 179 5.60 -13.55 10.30
CA GLY A 179 6.15 -13.93 8.99
C GLY A 179 5.61 -13.13 7.79
N ALA A 180 4.91 -12.02 8.05
CA ALA A 180 4.13 -11.28 7.05
C ALA A 180 5.02 -10.43 6.13
N TYR A 181 6.18 -10.00 6.64
CA TYR A 181 7.12 -9.16 5.93
C TYR A 181 8.49 -9.80 5.93
N THR A 182 9.15 -9.77 4.77
CA THR A 182 10.58 -10.12 4.67
C THR A 182 11.41 -9.16 5.52
N ARG A 183 12.64 -9.54 5.88
CA ARG A 183 13.58 -8.65 6.57
C ARG A 183 13.74 -7.31 5.83
N ALA A 184 13.96 -7.35 4.52
CA ALA A 184 14.09 -6.17 3.68
C ALA A 184 12.83 -5.27 3.70
N THR A 185 11.63 -5.86 3.74
CA THR A 185 10.39 -5.08 3.89
C THR A 185 10.32 -4.41 5.26
N ARG A 186 10.66 -5.11 6.35
CA ARG A 186 10.65 -4.55 7.71
C ARG A 186 11.66 -3.41 7.87
N GLU A 187 12.86 -3.55 7.34
CA GLU A 187 13.88 -2.48 7.40
C GLU A 187 13.43 -1.21 6.68
N ARG A 188 12.79 -1.35 5.51
CA ARG A 188 12.23 -0.22 4.77
C ARG A 188 11.01 0.42 5.47
N LEU A 189 10.12 -0.39 6.06
CA LEU A 189 9.03 0.12 6.90
C LEU A 189 9.57 0.93 8.09
N ALA A 190 10.62 0.43 8.76
CA ALA A 190 11.28 1.14 9.86
C ALA A 190 11.95 2.45 9.40
N ALA A 191 12.55 2.46 8.21
CA ALA A 191 13.15 3.66 7.63
C ALA A 191 12.09 4.74 7.33
N ILE A 192 10.99 4.36 6.68
CA ILE A 192 9.83 5.26 6.45
C ILE A 192 9.31 5.80 7.78
N ALA A 193 9.03 4.92 8.75
CA ALA A 193 8.49 5.30 10.04
C ALA A 193 9.41 6.28 10.81
N ARG A 194 10.73 6.12 10.69
CA ARG A 194 11.71 7.00 11.35
C ARG A 194 11.80 8.36 10.67
N ALA A 195 11.96 8.40 9.35
CA ALA A 195 12.01 9.66 8.60
C ALA A 195 10.72 10.46 8.79
N TRP A 196 9.57 9.79 8.73
CA TRP A 196 8.28 10.46 8.87
C TRP A 196 8.06 11.01 10.30
N ARG A 197 8.44 10.26 11.35
CA ARG A 197 8.39 10.76 12.74
C ARG A 197 9.35 11.92 12.99
N ALA A 198 10.47 11.98 12.28
CA ALA A 198 11.42 13.09 12.37
C ALA A 198 10.91 14.38 11.71
N GLY A 199 9.75 14.34 11.04
CA GLY A 199 9.18 15.49 10.35
C GLY A 199 9.84 15.80 9.01
N GLU A 200 10.55 14.81 8.43
CA GLU A 200 11.16 14.95 7.11
C GLU A 200 10.11 15.22 6.03
N PRO A 201 10.46 15.96 4.96
CA PRO A 201 9.53 16.21 3.86
C PRO A 201 9.14 14.89 3.17
N PRO A 202 7.95 14.80 2.54
CA PRO A 202 7.44 13.56 1.95
C PRO A 202 8.41 12.87 0.98
N GLN A 203 9.18 13.65 0.22
CA GLN A 203 10.19 13.14 -0.71
C GLN A 203 11.35 12.47 0.03
N ALA A 204 11.80 13.02 1.16
CA ALA A 204 12.85 12.44 1.98
C ALA A 204 12.36 11.17 2.70
N VAL A 205 11.09 11.15 3.14
CA VAL A 205 10.45 9.94 3.68
C VAL A 205 10.43 8.82 2.64
N ALA A 206 10.07 9.14 1.39
CA ALA A 206 10.07 8.17 0.30
C ALA A 206 11.49 7.71 -0.07
N GLN A 207 12.47 8.62 -0.06
CA GLN A 207 13.87 8.31 -0.34
C GLN A 207 14.48 7.39 0.74
N ALA A 208 14.14 7.60 2.01
CA ALA A 208 14.59 6.74 3.11
C ALA A 208 14.19 5.26 2.91
N ALA A 209 13.04 5.01 2.27
CA ALA A 209 12.62 3.66 1.91
C ALA A 209 13.53 3.02 0.85
N ILE A 210 14.07 3.81 -0.08
CA ILE A 210 14.97 3.37 -1.15
C ILE A 210 16.37 3.12 -0.60
N ASP A 211 16.89 4.06 0.19
CA ASP A 211 18.25 3.99 0.73
C ASP A 211 18.42 2.78 1.67
N ALA A 212 17.40 2.49 2.48
CA ALA A 212 17.39 1.32 3.36
C ALA A 212 17.56 -0.01 2.60
N GLY A 213 17.16 -0.08 1.34
CA GLY A 213 17.36 -1.28 0.52
C GLY A 213 18.74 -1.42 -0.11
N HIS A 214 19.46 -0.31 -0.27
CA HIS A 214 20.84 -0.33 -0.78
C HIS A 214 21.85 -0.68 0.32
N ALA A 215 21.49 -0.46 1.59
CA ALA A 215 22.32 -0.85 2.74
C ALA A 215 22.51 -2.37 2.88
N ASP A 216 21.59 -3.17 2.32
CA ASP A 216 21.66 -4.64 2.29
C ASP A 216 22.53 -5.19 1.13
N LEU A 217 22.96 -4.33 0.20
CA LEU A 217 23.92 -4.70 -0.85
C LEU A 217 25.35 -4.41 -0.33
N PRO A 218 26.26 -5.41 -0.30
CA PRO A 218 27.64 -5.16 0.06
C PRO A 218 28.23 -4.04 -0.81
N PRO A 219 28.98 -3.07 -0.25
CA PRO A 219 29.60 -2.02 -1.03
C PRO A 219 30.50 -2.65 -2.11
N GLY A 220 30.16 -2.43 -3.38
CA GLY A 220 30.94 -2.87 -4.54
C GLY A 220 30.23 -3.83 -5.51
N TRP A 221 29.01 -4.27 -5.24
CA TRP A 221 28.27 -5.12 -6.19
C TRP A 221 27.46 -4.28 -7.17
N VAL A 222 28.04 -4.01 -8.34
CA VAL A 222 27.35 -3.41 -9.49
C VAL A 222 26.56 -4.50 -10.20
N VAL A 223 25.25 -4.55 -9.98
CA VAL A 223 24.35 -5.34 -10.83
C VAL A 223 24.21 -4.57 -12.14
N ARG A 224 24.82 -5.08 -13.22
CA ARG A 224 24.53 -4.60 -14.57
C ARG A 224 23.24 -5.26 -15.03
N ASP A 225 22.25 -4.45 -15.40
CA ASP A 225 21.03 -4.94 -16.04
C ASP A 225 21.40 -5.59 -17.37
N LEU A 226 20.97 -6.83 -17.58
CA LEU A 226 20.89 -7.51 -18.88
C LEU A 226 19.47 -7.35 -19.43
#